data_AF-A0A329VJ77-F1
#
_entry.id   AF-A0A329VJ77-F1
#
_cell.length_a   1.000
_cell.length_b   1.000
_cell.length_c   1.000
_cell.angle_alpha   90.00
_cell.angle_beta   90.00
_cell.angle_gamma   90.00
#
_symmetry.space_group_name_H-M   'P 1'
#
loop_
_entity.id
_entity.type
_entity.pdbx_description
1 polymer ?
#
loop_
_entity_poly.entity_id
_entity_poly.type
_entity_poly.pdbx_seq_one_letter_code
_entity_poly.pdbx_strand_id
1 'polypeptide(L)'
;MAHIQLRNGEIINLTEAETRNSREAKGGYVYMLDNIAYKPMNLNNSIKGVFKNCDRSYGLPSVYLDVFNAKFSFQGSNGIDRNDDATIIKMKRIDTSNNSGNHFFQISHGGRANLENFINNESDKERLKRILRALCAARESNLKDIQGFYSSRGSNPILFCDIHCGTTPSLEIEELIEYTQNRMKNSLDD
;
A
#
# COMPACT_ATOMS: atom_id res chain seq x y z
N MET A 1 -16.73 2.35 -20.00
CA MET A 1 -16.64 1.33 -18.94
C MET A 1 -15.25 0.71 -18.99
N ALA A 2 -14.53 0.58 -17.87
CA ALA A 2 -13.16 0.09 -17.88
C ALA A 2 -13.10 -1.41 -17.60
N HIS A 3 -12.18 -2.13 -18.26
CA HIS A 3 -11.97 -3.56 -18.00
C HIS A 3 -10.51 -3.96 -18.21
N ILE A 4 -10.11 -5.05 -17.56
CA ILE A 4 -8.79 -5.66 -17.67
C ILE A 4 -8.98 -7.03 -18.33
N GLN A 5 -8.28 -7.28 -19.44
CA GLN A 5 -8.24 -8.59 -20.08
C GLN A 5 -6.90 -9.27 -19.76
N LEU A 6 -7.00 -10.39 -19.04
CA LEU A 6 -5.87 -11.22 -18.66
C LEU A 6 -5.36 -12.06 -19.84
N ARG A 7 -4.15 -12.61 -19.73
CA ARG A 7 -3.52 -13.43 -20.79
C ARG A 7 -4.29 -14.71 -21.12
N ASN A 8 -5.01 -15.27 -20.16
CA ASN A 8 -5.88 -16.42 -20.33
C ASN A 8 -7.23 -16.08 -21.01
N GLY A 9 -7.45 -14.80 -21.36
CA GLY A 9 -8.68 -14.32 -21.99
C GLY A 9 -9.78 -13.90 -21.00
N GLU A 10 -9.58 -14.08 -19.70
CA GLU A 10 -10.52 -13.66 -18.65
C GLU A 10 -10.63 -12.13 -18.59
N ILE A 11 -11.84 -11.62 -18.37
CA ILE A 11 -12.14 -10.19 -18.31
C ILE A 11 -12.60 -9.82 -16.90
N ILE A 12 -11.88 -8.87 -16.29
CA ILE A 12 -12.27 -8.22 -15.04
C ILE A 12 -12.95 -6.91 -15.39
N ASN A 13 -14.26 -6.83 -15.16
CA ASN A 13 -15.03 -5.60 -15.35
C ASN A 13 -14.91 -4.72 -14.11
N LEU A 14 -14.47 -3.48 -14.29
CA LEU A 14 -14.27 -2.53 -13.20
C LEU A 14 -15.53 -1.67 -13.06
N THR A 15 -16.02 -1.56 -11.84
CA THR A 15 -17.31 -0.92 -11.53
C THR A 15 -17.16 0.54 -11.14
N GLU A 16 -16.02 0.92 -10.59
CA GLU A 16 -15.78 2.26 -10.06
C GLU A 16 -14.38 2.78 -10.41
N ALA A 17 -14.20 4.10 -10.33
CA ALA A 17 -12.93 4.77 -10.54
C ALA A 17 -12.80 5.98 -9.61
N GLU A 18 -11.67 6.09 -8.93
CA GLU A 18 -11.29 7.24 -8.09
C GLU A 18 -10.16 8.01 -8.75
N THR A 19 -10.34 9.33 -8.92
CA THR A 19 -9.29 10.21 -9.41
C THR A 19 -8.17 10.27 -8.38
N ARG A 20 -6.93 10.02 -8.82
CA ARG A 20 -5.75 10.28 -8.00
C ARG A 20 -4.77 11.05 -8.85
N ASN A 21 -4.17 12.10 -8.26
CA ASN A 21 -3.08 12.87 -8.87
C ASN A 21 -1.80 12.04 -8.97
N SER A 22 -1.84 10.88 -9.62
CA SER A 22 -0.70 10.04 -9.94
C SER A 22 -0.45 10.20 -11.43
N ARG A 23 0.58 10.97 -11.78
CA ARG A 23 1.00 11.22 -13.17
C ARG A 23 1.32 9.93 -13.95
N GLU A 24 1.47 8.81 -13.25
CA GLU A 24 1.91 7.53 -13.80
C GLU A 24 0.76 6.55 -14.06
N ALA A 25 -0.44 6.79 -13.51
CA ALA A 25 -1.59 5.93 -13.72
C ALA A 25 -2.22 6.21 -15.10
N LYS A 26 -2.48 5.16 -15.89
CA LYS A 26 -3.24 5.28 -17.14
C LYS A 26 -4.64 5.82 -16.83
N GLY A 27 -5.03 6.86 -17.54
CA GLY A 27 -6.28 7.58 -17.31
C GLY A 27 -6.25 8.51 -16.09
N GLY A 28 -5.26 8.44 -15.18
CA GLY A 28 -5.22 9.24 -13.95
C GLY A 28 -6.16 8.74 -12.85
N TYR A 29 -6.62 7.49 -12.94
CA TYR A 29 -7.56 6.90 -11.99
C TYR A 29 -7.00 5.63 -11.35
N VAL A 30 -7.52 5.32 -10.16
CA VAL A 30 -7.49 3.97 -9.58
C VAL A 30 -8.88 3.37 -9.80
N TYR A 31 -8.93 2.20 -10.40
CA TYR A 31 -10.19 1.52 -10.72
C TYR A 31 -10.51 0.48 -9.66
N MET A 32 -11.78 0.15 -9.47
CA MET A 32 -12.20 -0.76 -8.42
C MET A 32 -13.17 -1.81 -8.91
N LEU A 33 -13.11 -2.98 -8.27
CA LEU A 33 -14.12 -4.01 -8.27
C LEU A 33 -14.25 -4.47 -6.82
N ASP A 34 -15.42 -4.25 -6.23
CA ASP A 34 -15.68 -4.46 -4.80
C ASP A 34 -14.64 -3.74 -3.92
N ASN A 35 -13.94 -4.46 -3.05
CA ASN A 35 -12.89 -3.95 -2.19
C ASN A 35 -11.48 -4.08 -2.79
N ILE A 36 -11.37 -4.42 -4.07
CA ILE A 36 -10.09 -4.56 -4.77
C ILE A 36 -9.87 -3.34 -5.66
N ALA A 37 -8.76 -2.66 -5.41
CA ALA A 37 -8.28 -1.56 -6.22
C ALA A 37 -7.27 -2.07 -7.26
N TYR A 38 -7.40 -1.58 -8.48
CA TYR A 38 -6.54 -1.84 -9.62
C TYR A 38 -5.97 -0.51 -10.11
N LYS A 39 -4.65 -0.37 -10.07
CA LYS A 39 -3.97 0.80 -10.61
C LYS A 39 -3.24 0.40 -11.90
N PRO A 40 -3.79 0.73 -13.08
CA PRO A 40 -3.13 0.49 -14.35
C PRO A 40 -2.03 1.53 -14.56
N MET A 41 -0.81 1.07 -14.78
CA MET A 41 0.34 1.91 -15.07
C MET A 41 0.72 1.81 -16.55
N ASN A 42 1.53 2.73 -17.05
CA ASN A 42 2.22 2.50 -18.32
C ASN A 42 2.98 1.17 -18.26
N LEU A 43 2.89 0.39 -19.34
CA LEU A 43 3.55 -0.91 -19.41
C LEU A 43 5.04 -0.73 -19.09
N ASN A 44 5.50 -1.40 -18.03
CA ASN A 44 6.90 -1.42 -17.67
C ASN A 44 7.48 -2.78 -18.04
N ASN A 45 8.71 -2.78 -18.57
CA ASN A 45 9.41 -4.00 -18.95
C ASN A 45 9.76 -4.88 -17.73
N SER A 46 9.74 -4.31 -16.51
CA SER A 46 10.02 -5.04 -15.27
C SER A 46 8.98 -4.74 -14.19
N ILE A 47 8.20 -5.76 -13.84
CA ILE A 47 7.28 -5.76 -12.68
C ILE A 47 8.03 -5.43 -11.37
N LYS A 48 9.29 -5.90 -11.23
CA LYS A 48 10.15 -5.56 -10.09
C LYS A 48 10.46 -4.06 -9.99
N GLY A 49 10.63 -3.40 -11.13
CA GLY A 49 10.82 -1.94 -11.18
C GLY A 49 9.57 -1.17 -10.76
N VAL A 50 8.39 -1.75 -11.00
CA VAL A 50 7.10 -1.15 -10.58
C VAL A 50 6.95 -1.21 -9.06
N PHE A 51 7.26 -2.34 -8.41
CA PHE A 51 7.24 -2.42 -6.94
C PHE A 51 8.12 -1.36 -6.27
N LYS A 52 9.35 -1.13 -6.77
CA LYS A 52 10.28 -0.11 -6.21
C LYS A 52 9.74 1.33 -6.32
N ASN A 53 8.94 1.62 -7.35
CA ASN A 53 8.29 2.93 -7.52
C ASN A 53 6.92 3.00 -6.83
N CYS A 54 6.34 1.84 -6.49
CA CYS A 54 5.11 1.78 -5.75
C CYS A 54 5.29 2.29 -4.32
N ASP A 55 6.43 2.04 -3.68
CA ASP A 55 6.73 2.53 -2.32
C ASP A 55 6.98 4.05 -2.23
N ARG A 56 6.45 4.87 -3.13
CA ARG A 56 6.62 6.33 -3.10
C ARG A 56 5.33 7.13 -3.30
N SER A 57 4.19 6.47 -3.56
CA SER A 57 3.04 7.16 -4.19
C SER A 57 1.64 6.77 -3.68
N TYR A 58 1.48 6.04 -2.58
CA TYR A 58 0.18 5.45 -2.25
C TYR A 58 -0.33 5.97 -0.92
N GLY A 59 -0.99 7.14 -0.99
CA GLY A 59 -1.88 7.66 0.04
C GLY A 59 -3.27 6.98 0.02
N LEU A 60 -3.32 5.66 -0.23
CA LEU A 60 -4.52 4.85 -0.08
C LEU A 60 -4.27 3.78 0.97
N PRO A 61 -5.27 3.50 1.82
CA PRO A 61 -5.13 2.48 2.81
C PRO A 61 -5.26 1.09 2.21
N SER A 62 -4.22 0.61 1.54
CA SER A 62 -4.32 -0.61 0.73
C SER A 62 -3.18 -1.57 0.97
N VAL A 63 -3.49 -2.87 0.95
CA VAL A 63 -2.51 -3.96 1.02
C VAL A 63 -2.21 -4.43 -0.39
N TYR A 64 -0.94 -4.48 -0.78
CA TYR A 64 -0.52 -5.04 -2.06
C TYR A 64 -0.87 -6.53 -2.14
N LEU A 65 -1.54 -6.93 -3.22
CA LEU A 65 -1.88 -8.33 -3.48
C LEU A 65 -1.06 -8.92 -4.61
N ASP A 66 -0.93 -8.19 -5.71
CA ASP A 66 -0.27 -8.70 -6.92
C ASP A 66 0.11 -7.58 -7.90
N VAL A 67 1.05 -7.86 -8.81
CA VAL A 67 1.38 -7.00 -9.94
C VAL A 67 1.58 -7.85 -11.20
N PHE A 68 0.83 -7.55 -12.26
CA PHE A 68 0.84 -8.33 -13.49
C PHE A 68 0.64 -7.47 -14.74
N ASN A 69 1.01 -8.00 -15.90
CA ASN A 69 0.77 -7.33 -17.19
C ASN A 69 -0.52 -7.84 -17.84
N ALA A 70 -1.34 -6.93 -18.32
CA ALA A 70 -2.63 -7.23 -18.96
C ALA A 70 -2.98 -6.16 -20.01
N LYS A 71 -3.98 -6.46 -20.85
CA LYS A 71 -4.62 -5.44 -21.69
C LYS A 71 -5.61 -4.66 -20.83
N PHE A 72 -5.54 -3.34 -20.88
CA PHE A 72 -6.42 -2.46 -20.14
C PHE A 72 -7.20 -1.56 -21.09
N SER A 73 -8.52 -1.67 -21.01
CA SER A 73 -9.44 -0.90 -21.82
C SER A 73 -10.13 0.15 -20.96
N PHE A 74 -10.13 1.41 -21.40
CA PHE A 74 -10.75 2.53 -20.69
C PHE A 74 -11.12 3.65 -21.67
N GLN A 75 -12.03 4.52 -21.24
CA GLN A 75 -12.32 5.74 -21.99
C GLN A 75 -11.36 6.84 -21.54
N GLY A 76 -10.63 7.44 -22.47
CA GLY A 76 -9.77 8.58 -22.22
C GLY A 76 -10.56 9.84 -21.86
N SER A 77 -9.88 10.86 -21.33
CA SER A 77 -10.50 12.16 -21.01
C SER A 77 -11.11 12.90 -22.21
N ASN A 78 -10.70 12.52 -23.42
CA ASN A 78 -11.25 13.00 -24.69
C ASN A 78 -12.46 12.18 -25.19
N GLY A 79 -12.97 11.24 -24.38
CA GLY A 79 -14.09 10.38 -24.74
C GLY A 79 -13.73 9.21 -25.68
N ILE A 80 -12.46 9.07 -26.07
CA ILE A 80 -12.02 8.00 -26.97
C ILE A 80 -11.70 6.74 -26.17
N ASP A 81 -12.25 5.62 -26.62
CA ASP A 81 -11.90 4.31 -26.06
C ASP A 81 -10.47 3.92 -26.42
N ARG A 82 -9.72 3.50 -25.41
CA ARG A 82 -8.34 3.04 -25.51
C ARG A 82 -8.25 1.60 -25.05
N ASN A 83 -7.34 0.85 -25.66
CA ASN A 83 -6.99 -0.51 -25.27
C ASN A 83 -5.48 -0.65 -25.35
N ASP A 84 -4.82 -0.51 -24.20
CA ASP A 84 -3.36 -0.44 -24.09
C ASP A 84 -2.85 -1.62 -23.27
N ASP A 85 -1.62 -2.07 -23.54
CA ASP A 85 -0.90 -2.88 -22.57
C ASP A 85 -0.58 -2.06 -21.33
N ALA A 86 -0.75 -2.66 -20.16
CA ALA A 86 -0.55 -2.03 -18.87
C ALA A 86 0.08 -2.99 -17.87
N THR A 87 0.87 -2.45 -16.95
CA THR A 87 1.20 -3.15 -15.71
C THR A 87 0.16 -2.77 -14.66
N ILE A 88 -0.59 -3.76 -14.19
CA ILE A 88 -1.68 -3.62 -13.23
C ILE A 88 -1.14 -3.90 -11.84
N ILE A 89 -1.30 -2.96 -10.92
CA ILE A 89 -1.07 -3.17 -9.50
C ILE A 89 -2.41 -3.47 -8.84
N LYS A 90 -2.56 -4.67 -8.29
CA LYS A 90 -3.76 -5.13 -7.58
C LYS A 90 -3.54 -4.99 -6.08
N MET A 91 -4.47 -4.30 -5.43
CA MET A 91 -4.41 -4.00 -4.00
C MET A 91 -5.76 -4.25 -3.35
N LYS A 92 -5.75 -4.71 -2.10
CA LYS A 92 -6.96 -4.76 -1.27
C LYS A 92 -7.12 -3.44 -0.55
N ARG A 93 -8.25 -2.78 -0.71
CA ARG A 93 -8.59 -1.58 0.07
C ARG A 93 -8.95 -1.99 1.50
N ILE A 94 -8.36 -1.29 2.45
CA ILE A 94 -8.72 -1.35 3.86
C ILE A 94 -9.80 -0.29 4.06
N ASP A 95 -10.94 -0.71 4.56
CA ASP A 95 -11.98 0.22 4.99
C ASP A 95 -11.48 1.00 6.22
N THR A 96 -11.29 2.30 6.08
CA THR A 96 -10.91 3.22 7.17
C THR A 96 -12.05 4.17 7.54
N SER A 97 -13.30 3.80 7.23
CA SER A 97 -14.46 4.52 7.74
C SER A 97 -14.49 4.49 9.27
N ASN A 98 -15.11 5.48 9.89
CA ASN A 98 -15.10 5.63 11.36
C ASN A 98 -15.59 4.39 12.13
N ASN A 99 -16.35 3.50 11.48
CA ASN A 99 -16.93 2.30 12.10
C ASN A 99 -16.15 1.01 11.82
N SER A 100 -15.10 1.04 10.99
CA SER A 100 -14.38 -0.17 10.60
C SER A 100 -13.39 -0.66 11.66
N GLY A 101 -13.05 0.20 12.63
CA GLY A 101 -11.99 -0.04 13.61
C GLY A 101 -10.57 -0.06 13.01
N ASN A 102 -10.42 0.20 11.70
CA ASN A 102 -9.12 0.33 11.05
C ASN A 102 -8.78 1.79 10.82
N HIS A 103 -7.54 2.15 11.11
CA HIS A 103 -7.07 3.51 11.03
C HIS A 103 -5.74 3.57 10.29
N PHE A 104 -5.65 4.51 9.36
CA PHE A 104 -4.39 4.86 8.71
C PHE A 104 -3.58 5.81 9.58
N PHE A 105 -2.25 5.67 9.58
CA PHE A 105 -1.35 6.70 10.08
C PHE A 105 -0.22 6.97 9.10
N GLN A 106 0.25 8.22 9.11
CA GLN A 106 1.46 8.65 8.44
C GLN A 106 2.19 9.60 9.39
N ILE A 107 3.37 9.22 9.87
CA ILE A 107 4.06 9.91 10.97
C ILE A 107 4.41 11.37 10.58
N SER A 108 4.69 11.62 9.31
CA SER A 108 4.99 12.96 8.77
C SER A 108 3.78 13.91 8.75
N HIS A 109 2.55 13.39 8.74
CA HIS A 109 1.31 14.16 8.59
C HIS A 109 0.43 14.10 9.84
N GLY A 110 1.03 14.23 11.02
CA GLY A 110 0.30 14.22 12.30
C GLY A 110 -0.15 12.83 12.77
N GLY A 111 0.08 11.76 11.99
CA GLY A 111 -0.29 10.39 12.34
C GLY A 111 0.38 9.86 13.61
N ARG A 112 1.47 10.48 14.07
CA ARG A 112 2.11 10.18 15.36
C ARG A 112 1.14 10.36 16.53
N ALA A 113 0.44 11.49 16.60
CA ALA A 113 -0.49 11.77 17.70
C ALA A 113 -1.68 10.80 17.69
N ASN A 114 -2.17 10.45 16.50
CA ASN A 114 -3.24 9.46 16.35
C ASN A 114 -2.80 8.08 16.84
N LEU A 115 -1.57 7.66 16.50
CA LEU A 115 -1.01 6.40 16.97
C LEU A 115 -0.77 6.42 18.50
N GLU A 116 -0.27 7.52 19.06
CA GLU A 116 -0.13 7.68 20.51
C GLU A 116 -1.48 7.57 21.25
N ASN A 117 -2.53 8.22 20.73
CA ASN A 117 -3.87 8.12 21.29
C ASN A 117 -4.43 6.70 21.23
N PHE A 118 -4.25 6.01 20.12
CA PHE A 118 -4.61 4.59 20.00
C PHE A 118 -3.89 3.74 21.04
N ILE A 119 -2.56 3.86 21.13
CA ILE A 119 -1.74 3.10 22.08
C ILE A 119 -2.20 3.31 23.52
N ASN A 120 -2.58 4.54 23.87
CA ASN A 120 -3.05 4.85 25.22
C ASN A 120 -4.39 4.18 25.57
N ASN A 121 -5.18 3.75 24.58
CA ASN A 121 -6.47 3.09 24.77
C ASN A 121 -6.40 1.56 24.69
N GLU A 122 -5.26 1.00 24.28
CA GLU A 122 -5.07 -0.44 24.14
C GLU A 122 -4.55 -1.10 25.44
N SER A 123 -4.76 -2.40 25.57
CA SER A 123 -4.30 -3.17 26.74
C SER A 123 -2.79 -3.39 26.74
N ASP A 124 -2.19 -3.70 25.58
CA ASP A 124 -0.76 -3.95 25.42
C ASP A 124 0.03 -2.67 25.05
N LYS A 125 -0.01 -1.68 25.95
CA LYS A 125 0.57 -0.34 25.71
C LYS A 125 2.08 -0.40 25.50
N GLU A 126 2.79 -1.19 26.29
CA GLU A 126 4.25 -1.22 26.27
C GLU A 126 4.80 -1.85 24.99
N ARG A 127 4.18 -2.93 24.47
CA ARG A 127 4.54 -3.47 23.16
C ARG A 127 4.35 -2.43 22.07
N LEU A 128 3.21 -1.76 22.02
CA LEU A 128 2.92 -0.78 20.98
C LEU A 128 3.80 0.48 21.08
N LYS A 129 4.13 0.95 22.30
CA LYS A 129 5.09 2.04 22.51
C LYS A 129 6.48 1.70 21.97
N ARG A 130 6.93 0.44 22.08
CA ARG A 130 8.20 0.01 21.47
C ARG A 130 8.16 0.15 19.95
N ILE A 131 7.05 -0.23 19.33
CA ILE A 131 6.88 -0.08 17.88
C ILE A 131 6.87 1.41 17.49
N LEU A 132 6.14 2.26 18.21
CA LEU A 132 6.15 3.70 17.97
C LEU A 132 7.57 4.30 18.08
N ARG A 133 8.37 3.90 19.08
CA ARG A 133 9.77 4.35 19.19
C ARG A 133 10.60 3.92 17.99
N ALA A 134 10.43 2.68 17.51
CA ALA A 134 11.12 2.21 16.31
C ALA A 134 10.74 3.02 15.06
N LEU A 135 9.45 3.35 14.91
CA LEU A 135 8.97 4.21 13.82
C LEU A 135 9.54 5.64 13.91
N CYS A 136 9.61 6.24 15.11
CA CYS A 136 10.25 7.54 15.29
C CYS A 136 11.75 7.50 14.97
N ALA A 137 12.47 6.48 15.43
CA ALA A 137 13.90 6.31 15.14
C ALA A 137 14.17 6.12 13.64
N ALA A 138 13.31 5.36 12.95
CA ALA A 138 13.35 5.23 11.49
C ALA A 138 13.23 6.59 10.79
N ARG A 139 12.31 7.45 11.26
CA ARG A 139 12.13 8.81 10.72
C ARG A 139 13.36 9.68 10.95
N GLU A 140 13.90 9.65 12.17
CA GLU A 140 15.11 10.39 12.54
C GLU A 140 16.32 9.94 11.71
N SER A 141 16.32 8.69 11.24
CA SER A 141 17.31 8.12 10.33
C SER A 141 17.07 8.48 8.85
N ASN A 142 16.25 9.49 8.56
CA ASN A 142 15.89 9.95 7.21
C ASN A 142 15.14 8.93 6.32
N LEU A 143 14.55 7.89 6.92
CA LEU A 143 13.60 7.05 6.18
C LEU A 143 12.33 7.87 5.92
N LYS A 144 11.86 7.83 4.67
CA LYS A 144 10.75 8.67 4.21
C LYS A 144 9.44 7.95 4.46
N ASP A 145 8.40 8.77 4.64
CA ASP A 145 7.01 8.34 4.55
C ASP A 145 6.61 7.13 5.42
N ILE A 146 7.04 7.12 6.69
CA ILE A 146 6.65 6.06 7.62
C ILE A 146 5.15 6.13 7.88
N GLN A 147 4.44 5.09 7.44
CA GLN A 147 3.00 5.01 7.42
C GLN A 147 2.52 3.59 7.77
N GLY A 148 1.21 3.39 7.88
CA GLY A 148 0.68 2.07 8.18
C GLY A 148 -0.77 2.05 8.62
N PHE A 149 -1.19 0.88 9.11
CA PHE A 149 -2.54 0.61 9.60
C PHE A 149 -2.50 0.09 11.01
N TYR A 150 -3.43 0.53 11.84
CA TYR A 150 -3.77 -0.18 13.06
C TYR A 150 -5.25 -0.53 13.09
N SER A 151 -5.55 -1.67 13.71
CA SER A 151 -6.91 -2.14 13.93
C SER A 151 -7.09 -2.48 15.40
N SER A 152 -8.09 -1.86 16.05
CA SER A 152 -8.48 -2.23 17.41
C SER A 152 -9.37 -3.47 17.34
N ARG A 153 -8.77 -4.65 17.52
CA ARG A 153 -9.51 -5.93 17.64
C ARG A 153 -9.51 -6.42 19.07
N GLY A 154 -9.96 -5.58 20.00
CA GLY A 154 -10.01 -5.92 21.42
C GLY A 154 -8.60 -6.10 22.01
N SER A 155 -8.31 -7.25 22.64
CA SER A 155 -7.05 -7.46 23.36
C SER A 155 -5.80 -7.60 22.48
N ASN A 156 -5.96 -7.80 21.17
CA ASN A 156 -4.85 -7.99 20.23
C ASN A 156 -4.88 -6.94 19.11
N PRO A 157 -4.37 -5.73 19.38
CA PRO A 157 -4.25 -4.70 18.36
C PRO A 157 -3.29 -5.18 17.26
N ILE A 158 -3.76 -5.09 16.01
CA ILE A 158 -2.95 -5.40 14.84
C ILE A 158 -2.37 -4.10 14.32
N LEU A 159 -1.05 -4.07 14.10
CA LEU A 159 -0.34 -2.94 13.53
C LEU A 159 0.47 -3.41 12.31
N PHE A 160 0.19 -2.82 11.16
CA PHE A 160 0.98 -2.96 9.95
C PHE A 160 1.75 -1.66 9.73
N CYS A 161 3.05 -1.78 9.51
CA CYS A 161 3.92 -0.64 9.25
C CYS A 161 4.52 -0.77 7.86
N ASP A 162 4.52 0.34 7.13
CA ASP A 162 5.17 0.53 5.85
C ASP A 162 6.20 1.66 6.00
N ILE A 163 7.45 1.39 5.63
CA ILE A 163 8.56 2.33 5.78
C ILE A 163 9.23 2.46 4.43
N HIS A 164 9.14 3.64 3.81
CA HIS A 164 9.75 3.86 2.50
C HIS A 164 11.23 4.24 2.66
N CYS A 165 12.11 3.39 2.13
CA CYS A 165 13.50 3.76 1.93
C CYS A 165 13.55 4.76 0.77
N GLY A 166 13.66 6.06 1.09
CA GLY A 166 13.63 7.15 0.10
C GLY A 166 14.71 7.06 -1.00
N THR A 167 15.72 6.21 -0.83
CA THR A 167 16.80 5.86 -1.75
C THR A 167 17.00 4.34 -1.74
N THR A 168 17.79 3.80 -2.68
CA THR A 168 18.31 2.43 -2.52
C THR A 168 18.96 2.37 -1.13
N PRO A 169 18.52 1.45 -0.24
CA PRO A 169 19.12 1.31 1.07
C PRO A 169 20.60 0.95 0.90
N SER A 170 21.46 1.33 1.85
CA SER A 170 22.81 0.78 1.85
C SER A 170 22.75 -0.72 2.13
N LEU A 171 23.80 -1.46 1.77
CA LEU A 171 23.84 -2.92 1.93
C LEU A 171 23.52 -3.34 3.36
N GLU A 172 23.99 -2.58 4.35
CA GLU A 172 23.75 -2.82 5.77
C GLU A 172 22.27 -2.70 6.17
N ILE A 173 21.52 -1.80 5.50
CA ILE A 173 20.07 -1.64 5.73
C ILE A 173 19.31 -2.77 5.02
N GLU A 174 19.75 -3.20 3.83
CA GLU A 174 19.16 -4.36 3.14
C GLU A 174 19.32 -5.64 3.96
N GLU A 175 20.52 -5.90 4.49
CA GLU A 175 20.80 -7.04 5.38
C GLU A 175 19.96 -6.99 6.66
N LEU A 176 19.77 -5.80 7.25
CA LEU A 176 18.94 -5.62 8.43
C LEU A 176 17.45 -5.87 8.14
N ILE A 177 16.95 -5.42 6.99
CA ILE A 177 15.58 -5.70 6.54
C ILE A 177 15.38 -7.20 6.35
N GLU A 178 16.30 -7.87 5.65
CA GLU A 178 16.24 -9.32 5.38
C GLU A 178 16.28 -10.13 6.68
N TYR A 179 17.21 -9.81 7.58
CA TYR A 179 17.30 -10.44 8.89
C TYR A 179 16.00 -10.30 9.69
N THR A 180 15.43 -9.10 9.70
CA THR A 180 14.18 -8.81 10.43
C THR A 180 12.99 -9.56 9.83
N GLN A 181 12.86 -9.58 8.50
CA GLN A 181 11.81 -10.32 7.79
C GLN A 181 11.90 -11.82 8.04
N ASN A 182 13.11 -12.39 8.04
CA ASN A 182 13.33 -13.81 8.34
C ASN A 182 12.95 -14.14 9.79
N ARG A 183 13.29 -13.27 10.75
CA ARG A 183 12.90 -13.45 12.15
C ARG A 183 11.38 -13.42 12.35
N MET A 184 10.68 -12.54 11.63
CA MET A 184 9.22 -12.44 11.68
C MET A 184 8.50 -13.63 11.06
N LYS A 185 9.05 -14.20 9.98
CA LYS A 185 8.52 -15.44 9.38
C LYS A 185 8.64 -16.62 10.33
N ASN A 186 9.79 -16.75 10.99
CA ASN A 186 10.07 -17.87 11.88
C ASN A 186 9.37 -17.75 13.26
N SER A 187 8.83 -16.59 13.60
CA SER A 187 8.07 -16.39 14.86
C SER A 187 6.57 -16.71 14.72
N LEU A 188 6.13 -17.22 13.57
CA LEU A 188 4.74 -17.65 13.32
C LEU A 188 4.56 -19.17 13.47
N ASP A 189 5.65 -19.91 13.74
CA ASP A 189 5.67 -21.36 13.92
C ASP A 189 5.76 -21.82 15.40
N ASP A 190 5.66 -20.87 16.35
CA ASP A 190 5.53 -21.09 17.80
C ASP A 190 4.15 -20.59 18.30
#